data_AF-A0A963I5B7-F1
#
_entry.id   AF-A0A963I5B7-F1
#
_cell.length_a   1.000
_cell.length_b   1.000
_cell.length_c   1.000
_cell.angle_alpha   90.00
_cell.angle_beta   90.00
_cell.angle_gamma   90.00
#
_symmetry.space_group_name_H-M   'P 1'
#
loop_
_entity.id
_entity.type
_entity.pdbx_description
1 polymer ?
#
loop_
_entity_poly.entity_id
_entity_poly.type
_entity_poly.pdbx_seq_one_letter_code
_entity_poly.pdbx_strand_id
1 'polypeptide(L)' 'MSKAQALLDWVDARFPLTSTYKAHLSEYYAPKNFNFWYFFGSLALMVLVIQ' A
#
# COMPACT_ATOMS: atom_id res chain seq x y z
N MET A 1 10.08 22.90 -8.06
CA MET A 1 9.56 21.54 -7.77
C MET A 1 10.68 20.54 -8.04
N SER A 2 10.84 19.53 -7.20
CA SER A 2 11.86 18.50 -7.43
C SER A 2 11.49 17.66 -8.66
N LYS A 3 12.48 17.14 -9.38
CA LYS A 3 12.24 16.26 -10.55
C LYS A 3 11.44 15.00 -10.17
N ALA A 4 11.58 14.52 -8.93
CA ALA A 4 10.82 13.40 -8.39
C ALA A 4 9.33 13.72 -8.25
N GLN A 5 8.98 14.92 -7.78
CA GLN A 5 7.58 15.36 -7.69
C GLN A 5 6.95 15.45 -9.09
N ALA A 6 7.68 16.02 -10.06
CA ALA A 6 7.19 16.12 -11.44
C ALA A 6 6.94 14.75 -12.10
N LEU A 7 7.73 13.73 -11.76
CA LEU A 7 7.50 12.35 -12.22
C LEU A 7 6.27 11.75 -11.55
N LEU A 8 6.09 11.92 -10.23
CA LEU A 8 4.90 11.45 -9.53
C LEU A 8 3.63 12.09 -10.08
N ASP A 9 3.62 13.42 -10.27
CA ASP A 9 2.48 14.15 -10.83
C ASP A 9 2.16 13.71 -12.28
N TRP A 10 3.20 13.39 -13.07
CA TRP A 10 3.02 12.84 -14.43
C TRP A 10 2.37 11.46 -14.42
N VAL A 11 2.75 10.60 -13.48
CA VAL A 11 2.13 9.28 -13.33
C VAL A 11 0.71 9.41 -12.80
N ASP A 12 0.48 10.24 -11.79
CA ASP A 12 -0.85 10.48 -11.20
C ASP A 12 -1.86 11.02 -12.23
N ALA A 13 -1.38 11.85 -13.17
CA ALA A 13 -2.20 12.34 -14.28
C ALA A 13 -2.64 11.25 -15.28
N ARG A 14 -2.02 10.06 -15.27
CA ARG A 14 -2.27 8.95 -16.21
C ARG A 14 -2.90 7.75 -15.53
N PHE A 15 -2.47 7.47 -14.31
CA PHE A 15 -3.03 6.46 -13.43
C PHE A 15 -3.04 7.05 -12.03
N PRO A 16 -4.20 7.12 -11.35
CA PRO A 16 -4.35 7.81 -10.08
C PRO A 16 -3.70 7.02 -8.91
N LEU A 17 -2.38 6.84 -8.96
CA LEU A 17 -1.58 6.09 -8.00
C LEU A 17 -1.82 6.58 -6.58
N THR A 18 -1.79 7.89 -6.36
CA THR A 18 -1.91 8.47 -5.02
C THR A 18 -3.31 8.24 -4.46
N SER A 19 -4.34 8.33 -5.30
CA SER A 19 -5.73 8.06 -4.87
C SER A 19 -5.96 6.57 -4.60
N THR A 20 -5.49 5.69 -5.48
CA THR A 20 -5.60 4.22 -5.31
C THR A 20 -4.81 3.75 -4.10
N TYR A 21 -3.59 4.27 -3.89
CA TYR A 21 -2.78 4.00 -2.71
C TYR A 21 -3.52 4.44 -1.44
N LYS A 22 -4.11 5.64 -1.44
CA LYS A 22 -4.89 6.11 -0.30
C LYS A 22 -6.08 5.21 0.00
N ALA A 23 -6.86 4.86 -1.02
CA ALA A 23 -8.07 4.04 -0.86
C ALA A 23 -7.79 2.61 -0.36
N HIS A 24 -6.70 1.99 -0.80
CA HIS A 24 -6.43 0.57 -0.50
C HIS A 24 -5.40 0.33 0.59
N LEU A 25 -4.52 1.29 0.88
CA LEU A 25 -3.39 1.06 1.79
C LEU A 25 -3.40 2.03 2.98
N SER A 26 -3.59 3.35 2.78
CA SER A 26 -3.44 4.30 3.89
C SER A 26 -4.73 4.64 4.62
N GLU A 27 -5.86 4.72 3.92
CA GLU A 27 -7.17 5.03 4.49
C GLU A 27 -8.07 3.79 4.58
N TYR A 28 -7.55 2.61 4.22
CA TYR A 28 -8.27 1.36 4.38
C TYR A 28 -8.50 1.08 5.87
N TYR A 29 -9.76 1.07 6.28
CA TYR A 29 -10.13 0.92 7.67
C TYR A 29 -9.68 -0.44 8.21
N ALA A 30 -8.66 -0.42 9.06
CA ALA A 30 -8.14 -1.60 9.72
C ALA A 30 -8.86 -1.78 11.08
N PRO A 31 -9.47 -2.94 11.37
CA PRO A 31 -10.18 -3.18 12.63
C PRO A 31 -9.31 -2.90 13.86
N LYS A 32 -9.84 -2.19 14.86
CA LYS A 32 -9.07 -1.85 16.08
C LYS A 32 -8.78 -3.03 17.00
N ASN A 33 -9.39 -4.19 16.76
CA ASN A 33 -9.31 -5.41 17.57
C ASN A 33 -8.40 -6.50 16.95
N PHE A 34 -7.32 -6.11 16.27
CA PHE A 34 -6.33 -7.07 15.78
C PHE A 34 -5.78 -7.91 16.93
N ASN A 35 -5.79 -9.23 16.75
CA ASN A 35 -5.13 -10.17 17.63
C ASN A 35 -3.77 -10.59 17.02
N PHE A 36 -2.97 -11.29 17.83
CA PHE A 36 -1.65 -11.77 17.41
C PHE A 36 -1.68 -12.67 16.15
N TRP A 37 -2.78 -13.39 15.88
CA TRP A 37 -2.85 -14.33 14.77
C TRP A 37 -2.86 -13.67 13.39
N TYR A 38 -3.22 -12.39 13.28
CA TYR A 38 -3.20 -11.66 12.01
C TYR A 38 -1.78 -11.48 11.44
N PHE A 39 -0.73 -11.61 12.25
CA PHE A 39 0.66 -11.62 11.76
C PHE A 39 0.96 -12.85 10.90
N PHE A 40 0.29 -13.99 11.12
CA PHE A 40 0.55 -15.18 10.30
C PHE A 40 0.10 -15.00 8.84
N GLY A 41 -0.87 -14.12 8.57
CA GLY A 41 -1.24 -13.78 7.20
C GLY A 41 -0.11 -13.06 6.44
N SER A 42 0.54 -12.08 7.07
CA SER A 42 1.69 -11.39 6.46
C SER A 42 2.92 -12.29 6.40
N LEU A 43 3.12 -13.18 7.39
CA LEU A 43 4.18 -14.19 7.34
C LEU A 43 3.96 -15.19 6.21
N ALA A 44 2.72 -15.59 5.91
CA ALA A 44 2.43 -16.46 4.77
C ALA A 44 2.77 -15.78 3.43
N LEU A 45 2.49 -14.48 3.30
CA LEU A 45 2.93 -13.70 2.13
C LEU A 45 4.46 -13.59 2.05
N MET A 46 5.16 -13.42 3.17
CA MET A 46 6.62 -13.41 3.20
C MET A 46 7.19 -14.76 2.74
N VAL A 47 6.67 -15.87 3.27
CA VAL A 47 7.08 -17.21 2.85
C VAL A 47 6.84 -17.41 1.36
N LEU A 48 5.69 -16.96 0.82
CA LEU A 48 5.37 -17.02 -0.61
C LEU A 48 6.39 -16.29 -1.49
N VAL A 49 6.87 -15.11 -1.08
CA VAL A 49 7.88 -14.36 -1.85
C VAL A 49 9.26 -15.03 -1.82
N ILE A 50 9.55 -15.80 -0.77
CA ILE A 50 10.83 -16.49 -0.58
C ILE A 50 10.90 -17.84 -1.34
N GLN A 51 9.76 -18.48 -1.61
CA GLN A 51 9.71 -19.72 -2.41
C GLN A 51 10.18 -19.48 -3.86
#